data_AF-A0A965EDB3-F1
#
_entry.id   AF-A0A965EDB3-F1
#
_cell.length_a   1.000
_cell.length_b   1.000
_cell.length_c   1.000
_cell.angle_alpha   90.00
_cell.angle_beta   90.00
_cell.angle_gamma   90.00
#
_symmetry.space_group_name_H-M   'P 1'
#
loop_
_entity.id
_entity.type
_entity.pdbx_description
1 polymer ?
#
loop_
_entity_poly.entity_id
_entity_poly.type
_entity_poly.pdbx_seq_one_letter_code
_entity_poly.pdbx_strand_id
1 'polypeptide(L)'
;FVGLSLSILISIVGGIYADDLLKLMGADEGVIAAGAGYTRWMFSGNVTIMLLFLINAIFRGAGDASIAMRALILANGLNILLDPIFIFGWGFIPAYGVEGAAMATNIGRGIGVAYQLYHLLKGKGLIKLHAQNLLIQWNIVWNLLKVSAGGTAQFVIASASWIFLIRKQSRLHRHP
;
A
#
# COMPACT_ATOMS: atom_id res chain seq x y z
N PHE A 1 -0.34 -0.27 -16.28
CA PHE A 1 -0.33 -1.73 -16.52
C PHE A 1 0.66 -2.44 -15.59
N VAL A 2 1.98 -2.27 -15.76
CA VAL A 2 3.01 -3.00 -14.97
C VAL A 2 2.77 -2.93 -13.45
N GLY A 3 2.56 -1.73 -12.90
CA GLY A 3 2.32 -1.57 -11.46
C GLY A 3 1.05 -2.27 -10.95
N LEU A 4 -0.01 -2.33 -11.76
CA LEU A 4 -1.25 -3.06 -11.43
C LEU A 4 -0.99 -4.57 -11.41
N SER A 5 -0.33 -5.11 -12.45
CA SER A 5 0.00 -6.53 -12.53
C SER A 5 0.88 -6.98 -11.36
N LEU A 6 1.91 -6.19 -11.04
CA LEU A 6 2.80 -6.46 -9.92
C LEU A 6 2.06 -6.38 -8.57
N SER A 7 1.14 -5.42 -8.40
CA SER A 7 0.39 -5.28 -7.16
C SER A 7 -0.60 -6.41 -6.94
N ILE A 8 -1.27 -6.87 -8.00
CA ILE A 8 -2.16 -8.03 -7.95
C ILE A 8 -1.36 -9.28 -7.56
N LEU A 9 -0.19 -9.49 -8.17
CA LEU A 9 0.68 -10.61 -7.82
C LEU A 9 1.08 -10.56 -6.35
N ILE A 10 1.57 -9.42 -5.86
CA ILE A 10 1.96 -9.25 -4.45
C ILE A 10 0.75 -9.41 -3.52
N SER A 11 -0.42 -8.94 -3.93
CA SER A 11 -1.65 -9.05 -3.16
C SER A 11 -2.09 -10.50 -2.96
N ILE A 12 -2.06 -11.29 -4.04
CA ILE A 12 -2.41 -12.73 -4.00
C ILE A 12 -1.38 -13.50 -3.16
N VAL A 13 -0.09 -13.33 -3.46
CA VAL A 13 0.98 -14.05 -2.75
C VAL A 13 1.00 -13.66 -1.27
N GLY A 14 1.02 -12.37 -0.96
CA GLY A 14 1.08 -11.90 0.41
C GLY A 14 -0.19 -12.19 1.22
N GLY A 15 -1.37 -12.18 0.57
CA GLY A 15 -2.63 -12.53 1.21
C GLY A 15 -2.70 -14.01 1.60
N ILE A 16 -2.26 -14.90 0.71
CA ILE A 16 -2.24 -16.36 0.97
C ILE A 16 -1.18 -16.73 2.01
N TYR A 17 0.02 -16.16 1.90
CA TYR A 17 1.17 -16.51 2.74
C TYR A 17 1.37 -15.58 3.95
N ALA A 18 0.35 -14.81 4.34
CA ALA A 18 0.45 -13.83 5.44
C ALA A 18 1.01 -14.43 6.73
N ASP A 19 0.50 -15.59 7.14
CA ASP A 19 0.88 -16.27 8.38
C ASP A 19 2.32 -16.82 8.29
N ASP A 20 2.70 -17.37 7.14
CA ASP A 20 4.04 -17.91 6.89
C ASP A 20 5.10 -16.81 6.80
N LEU A 21 4.74 -15.63 6.26
CA LEU A 21 5.59 -14.44 6.27
C LEU A 21 5.86 -13.97 7.70
N LEU A 22 4.83 -13.93 8.56
CA LEU A 22 5.00 -13.57 9.96
C LEU A 22 5.88 -14.59 10.72
N LYS A 23 5.70 -15.89 10.47
CA LYS A 23 6.58 -16.94 11.01
C LYS A 23 8.01 -16.77 10.55
N LEU A 24 8.24 -16.47 9.27
CA LEU A 24 9.57 -16.24 8.71
C LEU A 24 10.28 -15.05 9.36
N MET A 25 9.51 -14.01 9.73
CA MET A 25 10.00 -12.84 10.48
C MET A 25 10.32 -13.17 11.95
N GLY A 26 9.96 -14.36 12.44
CA GLY A 26 10.25 -14.82 13.80
C GLY A 26 9.18 -14.46 14.82
N ALA A 27 7.96 -14.12 14.38
CA ALA A 27 6.82 -13.86 15.26
C ALA A 27 6.40 -15.13 16.02
N ASP A 28 6.05 -14.97 17.31
CA ASP A 28 5.47 -16.04 18.12
C ASP A 28 3.96 -16.22 17.84
N GLU A 29 3.38 -17.35 18.25
CA GLU A 29 1.99 -17.71 17.92
C GLU A 29 0.96 -16.65 18.33
N GLY A 30 1.14 -15.99 19.48
CA GLY A 30 0.26 -14.90 19.91
C GLY A 30 0.32 -13.67 18.99
N VAL A 31 1.51 -13.36 18.45
CA VAL A 31 1.71 -12.24 17.52
C VAL A 31 1.15 -12.59 16.14
N ILE A 32 1.32 -13.84 15.69
CA ILE A 32 0.74 -14.31 14.43
C ILE A 32 -0.78 -14.27 14.51
N ALA A 33 -1.38 -14.76 15.60
CA ALA A 33 -2.82 -14.75 15.79
C ALA A 33 -3.41 -13.33 15.80
N ALA A 34 -2.74 -12.38 16.44
CA ALA A 34 -3.18 -10.97 16.47
C ALA A 34 -2.86 -10.19 15.18
N GLY A 35 -1.80 -10.57 14.46
CA GLY A 35 -1.27 -9.82 13.32
C GLY A 35 -1.65 -10.38 11.94
N ALA A 36 -2.08 -11.63 11.83
CA ALA A 36 -2.41 -12.26 10.55
C ALA A 36 -3.55 -11.53 9.83
N GLY A 37 -4.60 -11.14 10.55
CA GLY A 37 -5.72 -10.35 10.00
C GLY A 37 -5.25 -9.02 9.39
N TYR A 38 -4.44 -8.27 10.15
CA TYR A 38 -3.82 -7.03 9.68
C TYR A 38 -2.98 -7.26 8.41
N THR A 39 -2.10 -8.26 8.44
CA THR A 39 -1.21 -8.59 7.32
C THR A 39 -1.99 -8.96 6.06
N ARG A 40 -3.05 -9.77 6.19
CA ARG A 40 -3.94 -10.13 5.09
C ARG A 40 -4.62 -8.90 4.49
N TRP A 41 -5.12 -7.99 5.32
CA TRP A 41 -5.71 -6.73 4.83
C TRP A 41 -4.71 -5.83 4.13
N MET A 42 -3.48 -5.73 4.64
CA MET A 42 -2.44 -4.91 3.99
C MET A 42 -2.06 -5.48 2.62
N PHE A 43 -1.96 -6.80 2.49
CA PHE A 43 -1.68 -7.42 1.20
C PHE A 43 -2.89 -7.36 0.25
N SER A 44 -4.10 -7.65 0.71
CA SER A 44 -5.32 -7.57 -0.13
C SER A 44 -5.56 -6.15 -0.64
N GLY A 45 -5.33 -5.15 0.21
CA GLY A 45 -5.48 -3.73 -0.11
C GLY A 45 -4.33 -3.11 -0.91
N ASN A 46 -3.25 -3.86 -1.16
CA ASN A 46 -2.07 -3.38 -1.87
C ASN A 46 -2.40 -2.78 -3.25
N VAL A 47 -3.40 -3.33 -3.95
CA VAL A 47 -3.86 -2.79 -5.24
C VAL A 47 -4.30 -1.33 -5.11
N THR A 48 -5.09 -1.03 -4.08
CA THR A 48 -5.59 0.32 -3.80
C THR A 48 -4.45 1.27 -3.44
N ILE A 49 -3.52 0.82 -2.59
CA ILE A 49 -2.35 1.59 -2.19
C ILE A 49 -1.49 1.93 -3.41
N MET A 50 -1.18 0.94 -4.24
CA MET A 50 -0.40 1.16 -5.46
C MET A 50 -1.11 2.11 -6.41
N LEU A 51 -2.42 1.94 -6.64
CA LEU A 51 -3.20 2.84 -7.48
C LEU A 51 -3.11 4.29 -6.99
N LEU A 52 -3.22 4.51 -5.68
CA LEU A 52 -3.09 5.84 -5.10
C LEU A 52 -1.73 6.46 -5.44
N PHE A 53 -0.64 5.72 -5.26
CA PHE A 53 0.72 6.22 -5.54
C PHE A 53 0.97 6.43 -7.04
N LEU A 54 0.49 5.51 -7.89
CA LEU A 54 0.62 5.62 -9.34
C LEU A 54 -0.13 6.84 -9.88
N ILE A 55 -1.39 7.03 -9.49
CA ILE A 55 -2.19 8.17 -9.95
C ILE A 55 -1.63 9.48 -9.37
N ASN A 56 -1.17 9.46 -8.12
CA ASN A 56 -0.42 10.60 -7.56
C ASN A 56 0.81 10.96 -8.40
N ALA A 57 1.61 9.97 -8.81
CA ALA A 57 2.78 10.19 -9.65
C ALA A 57 2.40 10.77 -11.02
N ILE A 58 1.29 10.30 -11.61
CA ILE A 58 0.75 10.84 -12.87
C ILE A 58 0.37 12.31 -12.73
N PHE A 59 -0.42 12.67 -11.71
CA PHE A 59 -0.82 14.07 -11.47
C PHE A 59 0.39 14.97 -11.21
N ARG A 60 1.34 14.54 -10.38
CA ARG A 60 2.58 15.28 -10.12
C ARG A 60 3.43 15.44 -11.39
N GLY A 61 3.58 14.38 -12.19
CA GLY A 61 4.35 14.40 -13.43
C GLY A 61 3.74 15.29 -14.50
N ALA A 62 2.41 15.48 -14.49
CA ALA A 62 1.71 16.38 -15.39
C ALA A 62 1.65 17.84 -14.90
N GLY A 63 2.25 18.16 -13.75
CA GLY A 63 2.26 19.50 -13.17
C GLY A 63 1.06 19.84 -12.29
N ASP A 64 0.12 18.92 -12.07
CA ASP A 64 -1.04 19.11 -11.18
C ASP A 64 -0.81 18.47 -9.81
N ALA A 65 0.23 18.94 -9.12
CA ALA A 65 0.59 18.42 -7.79
C ALA A 65 -0.46 18.74 -6.72
N SER A 66 -1.33 19.73 -6.95
CA SER A 66 -2.39 20.10 -6.00
C SER A 66 -3.45 19.02 -5.87
N ILE A 67 -3.89 18.40 -6.96
CA ILE A 67 -4.85 17.27 -6.89
C ILE A 67 -4.22 16.08 -6.18
N ALA A 68 -2.97 15.75 -6.49
CA ALA A 68 -2.20 14.70 -5.82
C ALA A 68 -2.14 14.94 -4.30
N MET A 69 -1.78 16.15 -3.88
CA MET A 69 -1.69 16.50 -2.46
C MET A 69 -3.06 16.41 -1.76
N ARG A 70 -4.12 16.96 -2.36
CA ARG A 70 -5.47 16.90 -1.79
C ARG A 70 -5.96 15.47 -1.60
N ALA A 71 -5.66 14.57 -2.54
CA ALA A 71 -6.00 13.16 -2.42
C ALA A 71 -5.30 12.49 -1.23
N LEU A 72 -4.01 12.80 -0.99
CA LEU A 72 -3.25 12.28 0.14
C LEU A 72 -3.76 12.84 1.47
N ILE A 73 -4.07 14.14 1.53
CA ILE A 73 -4.64 14.78 2.72
C ILE A 73 -6.00 14.14 3.05
N LEU A 74 -6.86 13.94 2.05
CA LEU A 74 -8.16 13.27 2.24
C LEU A 74 -7.98 11.83 2.75
N ALA A 75 -7.10 11.05 2.12
CA ALA A 75 -6.85 9.66 2.50
C ALA A 75 -6.28 9.54 3.92
N ASN A 76 -5.29 10.37 4.27
CA ASN A 76 -4.70 10.37 5.61
C ASN A 76 -5.67 10.93 6.66
N GLY A 77 -6.43 11.97 6.32
CA GLY A 77 -7.44 12.54 7.22
C GLY A 77 -8.52 11.51 7.58
N LEU A 78 -9.01 10.77 6.58
CA LEU A 78 -9.94 9.67 6.81
C LEU A 78 -9.30 8.55 7.63
N ASN A 79 -8.05 8.19 7.36
CA ASN A 79 -7.35 7.18 8.14
C ASN A 79 -7.21 7.58 9.62
N ILE A 80 -6.82 8.82 9.92
CA ILE A 80 -6.73 9.35 11.29
C ILE A 80 -8.08 9.30 12.02
N LEU A 81 -9.19 9.53 11.31
CA LEU A 81 -10.53 9.46 11.89
C LEU A 81 -11.03 8.03 12.06
N LEU A 82 -10.77 7.16 11.08
CA LEU A 82 -11.27 5.79 11.06
C LEU A 82 -10.46 4.84 11.94
N ASP A 83 -9.16 5.10 12.13
CA ASP A 83 -8.28 4.29 12.99
C ASP A 83 -8.85 4.15 14.41
N PRO A 84 -9.11 5.21 15.19
CA PRO A 84 -9.64 5.06 16.55
C PRO A 84 -11.03 4.37 16.56
N ILE A 85 -11.85 4.62 15.53
CA ILE A 85 -13.18 4.01 15.39
C ILE A 85 -13.07 2.49 15.22
N PHE A 86 -12.19 2.01 14.35
CA PHE A 86 -12.06 0.57 14.08
C PHE A 86 -11.17 -0.15 15.08
N ILE A 87 -10.15 0.53 15.63
CA ILE A 87 -9.25 -0.06 16.64
C ILE A 87 -10.00 -0.26 17.96
N PHE A 88 -10.62 0.79 18.49
CA PHE A 88 -11.25 0.75 19.82
C PHE A 88 -12.73 0.34 19.77
N GLY A 89 -13.33 0.34 18.58
CA GLY A 89 -14.77 0.21 18.42
C GLY A 89 -15.49 1.51 18.78
N TRP A 90 -16.64 1.75 18.16
CA TRP A 90 -17.46 2.94 18.44
C TRP A 90 -18.93 2.61 18.29
N GLY A 91 -19.69 2.69 19.39
CA GLY A 91 -21.13 2.40 19.41
C GLY A 91 -21.45 0.98 18.93
N PHE A 92 -21.95 0.85 17.70
CA PHE A 92 -22.31 -0.43 17.07
C PHE A 92 -21.13 -1.14 16.38
N ILE A 93 -20.00 -0.46 16.19
CA ILE A 93 -18.82 -1.02 15.54
C ILE A 93 -18.00 -1.75 16.61
N PRO A 94 -17.77 -3.08 16.48
CA PRO A 94 -16.93 -3.81 17.43
C PRO A 94 -15.47 -3.38 17.32
N ALA A 95 -14.70 -3.59 18.38
CA ALA A 95 -13.27 -3.32 18.39
C ALA A 95 -12.53 -4.38 17.55
N TYR A 96 -12.00 -3.99 16.39
CA TYR A 96 -11.22 -4.86 15.51
C TYR A 96 -9.72 -4.84 15.84
N GLY A 97 -9.29 -4.00 16.80
CA GLY A 97 -7.90 -3.91 17.22
C GLY A 97 -6.96 -3.58 16.06
N VAL A 98 -5.87 -4.34 15.94
CA VAL A 98 -4.85 -4.11 14.91
C VAL A 98 -5.43 -4.28 13.50
N GLU A 99 -6.34 -5.23 13.29
CA GLU A 99 -7.00 -5.42 12.00
C GLU A 99 -7.79 -4.17 11.56
N GLY A 100 -8.42 -3.49 12.52
CA GLY A 100 -9.13 -2.24 12.29
C GLY A 100 -8.27 -1.13 11.67
N ALA A 101 -6.99 -1.03 12.06
CA ALA A 101 -6.05 -0.07 11.47
C ALA A 101 -5.78 -0.36 9.98
N ALA A 102 -5.70 -1.64 9.61
CA ALA A 102 -5.53 -2.04 8.22
C ALA A 102 -6.77 -1.72 7.37
N MET A 103 -7.97 -1.94 7.93
CA MET A 103 -9.24 -1.59 7.29
C MET A 103 -9.35 -0.07 7.07
N ALA A 104 -9.10 0.72 8.11
CA ALA A 104 -9.11 2.18 8.05
C ALA A 104 -8.17 2.71 6.95
N THR A 105 -6.94 2.16 6.90
CA THR A 105 -5.96 2.52 5.89
C THR A 105 -6.48 2.23 4.49
N ASN A 106 -6.99 1.02 4.24
CA ASN A 106 -7.49 0.63 2.92
C ASN A 106 -8.69 1.47 2.47
N ILE A 107 -9.60 1.80 3.38
CA ILE A 107 -10.74 2.67 3.10
C ILE A 107 -10.26 4.09 2.77
N GLY A 108 -9.38 4.67 3.58
CA GLY A 108 -8.83 6.00 3.35
C GLY A 108 -8.10 6.08 2.00
N ARG A 109 -7.25 5.10 1.69
CA ARG A 109 -6.55 5.00 0.40
C ARG A 109 -7.53 4.81 -0.75
N GLY A 110 -8.57 3.99 -0.58
CA GLY A 110 -9.63 3.77 -1.57
C GLY A 110 -10.38 5.04 -1.92
N ILE A 111 -10.74 5.83 -0.92
CA ILE A 111 -11.40 7.14 -1.13
C ILE A 111 -10.45 8.12 -1.82
N GLY A 112 -9.16 8.11 -1.47
CA GLY A 112 -8.14 8.89 -2.17
C GLY A 112 -8.03 8.52 -3.66
N VAL A 113 -8.04 7.22 -3.98
CA VAL A 113 -8.05 6.74 -5.38
C VAL A 113 -9.32 7.17 -6.09
N ALA A 114 -10.50 7.03 -5.45
CA ALA A 114 -11.77 7.44 -6.04
C ALA A 114 -11.79 8.95 -6.35
N TYR A 115 -11.28 9.78 -5.44
CA TYR A 115 -11.13 11.23 -5.65
C TYR A 115 -10.22 11.53 -6.86
N GLN A 116 -9.10 10.82 -6.98
CA GLN A 116 -8.17 10.99 -8.09
C GLN A 116 -8.74 10.54 -9.42
N LEU A 117 -9.39 9.37 -9.46
CA LEU A 117 -10.07 8.86 -10.65
C LEU A 117 -11.18 9.80 -11.10
N TYR A 118 -11.95 10.35 -10.16
CA TYR A 118 -12.96 11.36 -10.47
C TYR A 118 -12.35 12.58 -11.18
N HIS A 119 -11.25 13.13 -10.68
CA HIS A 119 -10.58 14.27 -11.30
C HIS A 119 -9.94 13.94 -12.64
N LEU A 120 -9.40 12.72 -12.76
CA LEU A 120 -8.79 12.23 -13.98
C LEU A 120 -9.83 12.03 -15.11
N LEU A 121 -11.00 11.49 -14.78
CA LEU A 121 -12.08 11.21 -15.73
C LEU A 121 -12.89 12.45 -16.11
N LYS A 122 -13.04 13.42 -15.19
CA LYS A 122 -13.83 14.64 -15.43
C LYS A 122 -13.17 15.60 -16.42
N GLY A 123 -11.93 15.36 -16.84
CA GLY A 123 -11.27 16.04 -17.97
C GLY A 123 -11.04 17.55 -17.80
N LYS A 124 -11.20 18.08 -16.58
CA LYS A 124 -11.00 19.52 -16.27
C LYS A 124 -9.57 19.87 -15.88
N GLY A 125 -8.70 18.87 -15.69
CA GLY A 125 -7.27 19.07 -15.38
C GLY A 125 -6.40 19.13 -16.63
N LEU A 126 -5.11 19.45 -16.44
CA LEU A 126 -4.08 19.50 -17.50
C LEU A 126 -3.91 18.16 -18.26
N ILE A 127 -4.36 17.05 -17.69
CA ILE A 127 -4.29 15.71 -18.29
C ILE A 127 -5.57 15.42 -19.07
N LYS A 128 -5.53 15.65 -20.39
CA LYS A 128 -6.56 15.11 -21.30
C LYS A 128 -6.18 13.67 -21.66
N LEU A 129 -6.86 12.70 -21.07
CA LEU A 129 -6.74 11.29 -21.47
C LEU A 129 -7.36 11.11 -22.86
N HIS A 130 -6.55 11.26 -23.92
CA HIS A 130 -6.94 10.75 -25.23
C HIS A 130 -6.72 9.23 -25.24
N ALA A 131 -7.75 8.47 -25.61
CA ALA A 131 -7.65 7.01 -25.78
C ALA A 131 -6.53 6.58 -26.75
N GLN A 132 -6.11 7.49 -27.63
CA GLN A 132 -5.01 7.33 -28.58
C GLN A 132 -3.61 7.31 -27.89
N ASN A 133 -3.48 7.83 -26.67
CA ASN A 133 -2.23 7.81 -25.89
C ASN A 133 -2.10 6.57 -24.98
N LEU A 134 -3.06 5.63 -25.05
CA LEU A 134 -3.02 4.37 -24.29
C LEU A 134 -2.14 3.29 -24.96
N LEU A 135 -1.49 3.60 -26.08
CA LEU A 135 -0.55 2.69 -26.72
C LEU A 135 0.65 2.44 -25.81
N ILE A 136 0.89 1.16 -25.48
CA ILE A 136 1.98 0.75 -24.61
C ILE A 136 3.31 0.93 -25.36
N GLN A 137 4.11 1.90 -24.92
CA GLN A 137 5.46 2.09 -25.44
C GLN A 137 6.46 1.29 -24.62
N TRP A 138 6.82 0.11 -25.10
CA TRP A 138 7.63 -0.85 -24.35
C TRP A 138 9.03 -0.33 -23.99
N ASN A 139 9.62 0.51 -24.86
CA ASN A 139 10.88 1.21 -24.56
C ASN A 139 10.78 2.11 -23.32
N ILE A 140 9.67 2.85 -23.17
CA ILE A 140 9.46 3.72 -22.01
C ILE A 140 9.30 2.87 -20.75
N VAL A 141 8.54 1.78 -20.83
CA VAL A 141 8.34 0.85 -19.71
C VAL A 141 9.68 0.27 -19.25
N TRP A 142 10.52 -0.20 -20.18
CA TRP A 142 11.82 -0.78 -19.85
C TRP A 142 12.77 0.24 -19.22
N ASN A 143 12.81 1.47 -19.74
CA ASN A 143 13.61 2.54 -19.16
C ASN A 143 13.14 2.90 -17.75
N LEU A 144 11.82 2.98 -17.52
CA LEU A 144 11.27 3.21 -16.18
C LEU A 144 11.62 2.08 -15.22
N LEU A 145 11.52 0.82 -15.65
CA LEU A 145 11.90 -0.33 -14.84
C LEU A 145 13.39 -0.31 -14.48
N LYS A 146 14.26 0.00 -15.45
CA LYS A 146 15.70 0.07 -15.26
C LYS A 146 16.09 1.17 -14.27
N VAL A 147 15.49 2.35 -14.38
CA VAL A 147 15.71 3.46 -13.44
C VAL A 147 15.17 3.11 -12.05
N SER A 148 14.00 2.48 -11.99
CA SER A 148 13.35 2.12 -10.71
C SER A 148 14.05 0.94 -10.00
N ALA A 149 14.76 0.09 -10.75
CA ALA A 149 15.42 -1.10 -10.21
C ALA A 149 16.44 -0.76 -9.12
N GLY A 150 17.24 0.30 -9.30
CA GLY A 150 18.23 0.74 -8.32
C GLY A 150 17.60 1.14 -6.98
N GLY A 151 16.60 2.03 -7.03
CA GLY A 151 15.88 2.46 -5.82
C GLY A 151 15.11 1.32 -5.16
N THR A 152 14.46 0.46 -5.95
CA THR A 152 13.73 -0.71 -5.43
C THR A 152 14.68 -1.69 -4.74
N ALA A 153 15.85 -1.96 -5.33
CA ALA A 153 16.86 -2.83 -4.73
C ALA A 153 17.33 -2.26 -3.37
N GLN A 154 17.57 -0.95 -3.29
CA GLN A 154 17.94 -0.29 -2.05
C GLN A 154 16.87 -0.47 -0.96
N PHE A 155 15.59 -0.26 -1.28
CA PHE A 155 14.50 -0.46 -0.32
C PHE A 155 14.35 -1.91 0.13
N VAL A 156 14.50 -2.87 -0.79
CA VAL A 156 14.45 -4.30 -0.47
C VAL A 156 15.60 -4.70 0.44
N ILE A 157 16.83 -4.26 0.13
CA ILE A 157 18.01 -4.53 0.95
C ILE A 157 17.80 -3.96 2.36
N ALA A 158 17.41 -2.70 2.48
CA ALA A 158 17.17 -2.07 3.77
C ALA A 158 16.10 -2.81 4.60
N SER A 159 14.99 -3.18 3.96
CA SER A 159 13.91 -3.92 4.62
C SER A 159 14.35 -5.32 5.06
N ALA A 160 15.08 -6.05 4.22
CA ALA A 160 15.61 -7.38 4.54
C ALA A 160 16.65 -7.33 5.67
N SER A 161 17.54 -6.33 5.65
CA SER A 161 18.51 -6.10 6.72
C SER A 161 17.81 -5.85 8.06
N TRP A 162 16.76 -5.02 8.06
CA TRP A 162 15.99 -4.74 9.27
C TRP A 162 15.32 -6.00 9.84
N ILE A 163 14.67 -6.81 8.99
CA ILE A 163 14.05 -8.07 9.39
C ILE A 163 15.09 -9.03 9.97
N PHE A 164 16.26 -9.12 9.33
CA PHE A 164 17.36 -9.96 9.81
C PHE A 164 17.86 -9.53 11.20
N LEU A 165 18.00 -8.23 11.44
CA LEU A 165 18.39 -7.68 12.74
C LEU A 165 17.37 -8.02 13.83
N ILE A 166 16.07 -7.79 13.56
CA ILE A 166 15.00 -8.14 14.50
C ILE A 166 15.02 -9.64 14.81
N ARG A 167 15.19 -10.47 13.79
CA ARG A 167 15.26 -11.93 13.97
C ARG A 167 16.46 -12.37 14.81
N LYS A 168 17.60 -11.68 14.70
CA LYS A 168 18.77 -11.94 15.55
C LYS A 168 18.49 -11.50 16.99
N GLN A 169 17.88 -10.34 17.19
CA GLN A 169 17.55 -9.80 18.51
C GLN A 169 16.50 -10.65 19.25
N SER A 170 15.48 -11.15 18.55
CA SER A 170 14.46 -12.03 19.12
C SER A 170 15.03 -13.38 19.55
N ARG A 171 16.01 -13.92 18.81
CA ARG A 171 16.73 -15.15 19.20
C ARG A 171 17.61 -14.96 20.45
N LEU A 172 18.24 -13.79 20.60
CA LEU A 172 19.08 -13.49 21.76
C LEU A 172 18.29 -13.36 23.06
N HIS A 173 17.04 -12.86 23.02
CA HIS A 173 16.18 -12.77 24.21
C HIS A 173 15.48 -14.09 24.58
N ARG A 174 15.54 -15.12 23.71
CA ARG A 174 14.96 -16.46 24.00
C ARG A 174 15.94 -17.42 24.69
N HIS A 175 17.19 -17.00 24.94
CA HIS A 175 18.13 -17.76 25.76
C HIS A 175 18.24 -17.12 27.15
N PRO A 176 17.59 -17.69 28.19
CA PRO A 176 17.96 -17.43 29.58
C PRO A 176 19.32 -18.05 29.92
#